data_AF-A0A0R2BBQ9-F1
#
_entry.id   AF-A0A0R2BBQ9-F1
#
_cell.length_a   1.000
_cell.length_b   1.000
_cell.length_c   1.000
_cell.angle_alpha   90.00
_cell.angle_beta   90.00
_cell.angle_gamma   90.00
#
_symmetry.space_group_name_H-M   'P 1'
#
loop_
_entity.id
_entity.type
_entity.pdbx_description
1 polymer ?
#
loop_
_entity_poly.entity_id
_entity_poly.type
_entity_poly.pdbx_seq_one_letter_code
_entity_poly.pdbx_strand_id
1 'polypeptide(L)'
;MIVMNDEMLIQFLQQIAGIRIRKWQQNRTTTGTLSHAEKRQLRSMLTDYEWMLVQKLVPEFSDDAIGLARAFNAAKLAVAKVWLQSPGLSTRFVKLDQAGTQTIHLQVRLEYVLGLLDVLDFAVPASVATQLETHQLDLLTWANQQ
;
A
#
# COMPACT_ATOMS: atom_id res chain seq x y z
N MET A 1 -6.77 20.45 1.97
CA MET A 1 -6.45 19.05 1.68
C MET A 1 -6.87 18.80 0.24
N ILE A 2 -5.95 18.52 -0.67
CA ILE A 2 -6.32 18.20 -2.05
C ILE A 2 -6.92 16.80 -1.99
N VAL A 3 -8.22 16.70 -2.27
CA VAL A 3 -8.97 15.46 -2.23
C VAL A 3 -9.17 15.04 -3.67
N MET A 4 -8.57 13.91 -4.07
CA MET A 4 -8.91 13.26 -5.33
C MET A 4 -10.42 13.07 -5.39
N ASN A 5 -11.02 13.30 -6.55
CA ASN A 5 -12.44 12.98 -6.72
C ASN A 5 -12.67 11.46 -6.61
N ASP A 6 -13.92 11.04 -6.39
CA ASP A 6 -14.26 9.64 -6.14
C ASP A 6 -13.83 8.71 -7.29
N GLU A 7 -13.87 9.19 -8.53
CA GLU A 7 -13.46 8.41 -9.71
C GLU A 7 -11.94 8.21 -9.77
N MET A 8 -11.18 9.29 -9.62
CA MET A 8 -9.72 9.26 -9.59
C MET A 8 -9.21 8.37 -8.44
N LEU A 9 -9.85 8.46 -7.26
CA LEU A 9 -9.55 7.61 -6.12
C LEU A 9 -9.73 6.11 -6.47
N ILE A 10 -10.83 5.74 -7.10
CA ILE A 10 -11.09 4.35 -7.50
C ILE A 10 -10.07 3.90 -8.55
N GLN A 11 -9.82 4.71 -9.58
CA GLN A 11 -8.86 4.38 -10.64
C GLN A 11 -7.45 4.21 -10.09
N PHE A 12 -7.02 5.08 -9.17
CA PHE A 12 -5.74 4.98 -8.49
C PHE A 12 -5.66 3.69 -7.66
N LEU A 13 -6.66 3.40 -6.82
CA LEU A 13 -6.67 2.19 -5.99
C LEU A 13 -6.73 0.91 -6.84
N GLN A 14 -7.38 0.94 -8.02
CA GLN A 14 -7.35 -0.17 -8.96
C GLN A 14 -5.94 -0.55 -9.40
N GLN A 15 -5.03 0.42 -9.49
CA GLN A 15 -3.64 0.17 -9.87
C GLN A 15 -2.81 -0.46 -8.73
N ILE A 16 -3.13 -0.14 -7.47
CA ILE A 16 -2.22 -0.44 -6.34
C ILE A 16 -2.77 -1.42 -5.29
N ALA A 17 -4.09 -1.55 -5.16
CA ALA A 17 -4.71 -2.36 -4.11
C ALA A 17 -5.15 -3.76 -4.58
N GLY A 18 -4.97 -4.09 -5.87
CA GLY A 18 -5.09 -5.44 -6.44
C GLY A 18 -6.41 -6.14 -6.13
N ILE A 19 -6.36 -7.26 -5.39
CA ILE A 19 -7.56 -8.05 -5.05
C ILE A 19 -8.52 -7.29 -4.12
N ARG A 20 -8.00 -6.46 -3.20
CA ARG A 20 -8.82 -5.77 -2.18
C ARG A 20 -9.82 -4.81 -2.83
N ILE A 21 -9.36 -4.02 -3.81
CA ILE A 21 -10.23 -3.11 -4.56
C ILE A 21 -11.19 -3.86 -5.49
N ARG A 22 -10.77 -4.96 -6.13
CA ARG A 22 -11.67 -5.78 -6.96
C ARG A 22 -12.82 -6.37 -6.15
N LYS A 23 -12.53 -6.90 -4.96
CA LYS A 23 -13.57 -7.42 -4.05
C LYS A 23 -14.49 -6.31 -3.55
N TRP A 24 -13.93 -5.16 -3.21
CA TRP A 24 -14.73 -4.01 -2.83
C TRP A 24 -15.71 -3.60 -3.93
N GLN A 25 -15.26 -3.56 -5.20
CA GLN A 25 -16.10 -3.25 -6.35
C GLN A 25 -17.22 -4.29 -6.56
N GLN A 26 -16.94 -5.58 -6.37
CA GLN A 26 -17.94 -6.65 -6.49
C GLN A 26 -19.01 -6.58 -5.41
N ASN A 27 -18.64 -6.17 -4.19
CA ASN A 27 -19.56 -6.06 -3.04
C ASN A 27 -20.25 -4.69 -2.97
N ARG A 28 -20.03 -3.83 -3.97
CA ARG A 28 -20.58 -2.49 -3.99
C ARG A 28 -22.09 -2.56 -4.23
N THR A 29 -22.85 -1.93 -3.34
CA THR A 29 -24.32 -1.91 -3.41
C THR A 29 -24.89 -0.62 -4.01
N THR A 30 -24.08 0.45 -4.09
CA THR A 30 -24.51 1.75 -4.62
C THR A 30 -24.02 1.98 -6.04
N THR A 31 -24.87 2.58 -6.88
CA THR A 31 -24.49 3.18 -8.16
C THR A 31 -24.46 4.70 -7.99
N GLY A 32 -23.34 5.36 -8.33
CA GLY A 32 -23.18 6.81 -8.20
C GLY A 32 -22.08 7.26 -7.23
N THR A 33 -22.35 8.31 -6.45
CA THR A 33 -21.39 8.90 -5.49
C THR A 33 -21.09 7.94 -4.33
N LEU A 34 -19.85 7.92 -3.84
CA LEU A 34 -19.49 7.04 -2.73
C LEU A 34 -20.11 7.52 -1.42
N SER A 35 -20.77 6.59 -0.72
CA SER A 35 -21.22 6.80 0.65
C SER A 35 -20.04 6.97 1.62
N HIS A 36 -20.28 7.53 2.80
CA HIS A 36 -19.25 7.64 3.83
C HIS A 36 -18.65 6.28 4.25
N ALA A 37 -19.47 5.22 4.26
CA ALA A 37 -19.01 3.88 4.59
C ALA A 37 -18.03 3.35 3.53
N GLU A 38 -18.36 3.54 2.25
CA GLU A 38 -17.49 3.18 1.12
C GLU A 38 -16.19 3.97 1.15
N LYS A 39 -16.24 5.29 1.39
CA LYS A 39 -15.04 6.13 1.51
C LYS A 39 -14.12 5.67 2.63
N ARG A 40 -14.68 5.30 3.79
CA ARG A 40 -13.89 4.74 4.90
C ARG A 40 -13.24 3.41 4.53
N GLN A 41 -13.94 2.55 3.79
CA GLN A 41 -13.39 1.26 3.35
C GLN A 41 -12.29 1.43 2.29
N LEU A 42 -12.41 2.39 1.38
CA LEU A 42 -11.34 2.73 0.45
C LEU A 42 -10.14 3.34 1.20
N ARG A 43 -10.38 4.21 2.19
CA ARG A 43 -9.32 4.82 3.01
C ARG A 43 -8.52 3.77 3.80
N SER A 44 -9.14 2.67 4.24
CA SER A 44 -8.43 1.59 4.94
C SER A 44 -7.61 0.69 4.01
N MET A 45 -7.62 0.93 2.70
CA MET A 45 -6.77 0.19 1.76
C MET A 45 -5.29 0.50 1.89
N LEU A 46 -4.94 1.69 2.38
CA LEU A 46 -3.56 2.12 2.59
C LEU A 46 -3.36 2.56 4.04
N THR A 47 -2.11 2.53 4.50
CA THR A 47 -1.72 3.07 5.81
C THR A 47 -1.77 4.59 5.80
N ASP A 48 -1.74 5.21 6.98
CA ASP A 48 -1.74 6.68 7.08
C ASP A 48 -0.50 7.30 6.43
N TYR A 49 0.66 6.65 6.55
CA TYR A 49 1.89 7.10 5.89
C TYR A 49 1.79 7.00 4.36
N GLU A 50 1.20 5.93 3.84
CA GLU A 50 0.95 5.79 2.40
C GLU A 50 -0.01 6.86 1.89
N TRP A 51 -1.05 7.20 2.64
CA TRP A 51 -1.92 8.32 2.30
C TRP A 51 -1.20 9.67 2.33
N MET A 52 -0.27 9.87 3.25
CA MET A 52 0.59 11.05 3.23
C MET A 52 1.44 11.09 1.95
N LEU A 53 2.02 9.97 1.51
CA LEU A 53 2.75 9.91 0.22
C LEU A 53 1.84 10.29 -0.95
N VAL A 54 0.62 9.72 -1.00
CA VAL A 54 -0.37 10.08 -2.02
C VAL A 54 -0.63 11.59 -2.01
N GLN A 55 -0.93 12.17 -0.85
CA GLN A 55 -1.23 13.61 -0.74
C GLN A 55 -0.09 14.51 -1.23
N LYS A 56 1.18 14.09 -1.06
CA LYS A 56 2.33 14.82 -1.59
C LYS A 56 2.45 14.74 -3.11
N LEU A 57 1.93 13.67 -3.71
CA LEU A 57 2.03 13.42 -5.15
C LEU A 57 0.83 13.94 -5.94
N VAL A 58 -0.38 13.98 -5.36
CA VAL A 58 -1.60 14.43 -6.08
C VAL A 58 -1.44 15.77 -6.84
N PRO A 59 -0.76 16.81 -6.32
CA PRO A 59 -0.62 18.08 -7.05
C PRO A 59 0.01 17.94 -8.45
N GLU A 60 0.91 16.97 -8.63
CA GLU A 60 1.64 16.75 -9.89
C GLU A 60 0.89 15.81 -10.85
N PHE A 61 -0.16 15.15 -10.38
CA PHE A 61 -0.88 14.10 -11.13
C PHE A 61 -2.41 14.26 -11.01
N SER A 62 -2.91 15.49 -10.90
CA SER A 62 -4.29 15.81 -10.52
C SER A 62 -5.39 15.09 -11.30
N ASP A 63 -5.08 14.61 -12.52
CA ASP A 63 -6.00 13.88 -13.39
C ASP A 63 -5.36 12.62 -14.02
N ASP A 64 -4.20 12.18 -13.53
CA ASP A 64 -3.48 10.99 -14.04
C ASP A 64 -3.35 9.92 -12.95
N ALA A 65 -4.39 9.11 -12.80
CA ALA A 65 -4.42 8.02 -11.82
C ALA A 65 -3.32 6.96 -12.06
N ILE A 66 -2.93 6.73 -13.33
CA ILE A 66 -1.90 5.75 -13.69
C ILE A 66 -0.52 6.30 -13.36
N GLY A 67 -0.24 7.55 -13.73
CA GLY A 67 0.98 8.26 -13.37
C GLY A 67 1.14 8.37 -11.86
N LEU A 68 0.07 8.75 -11.14
CA LEU A 68 0.05 8.80 -9.68
C LEU A 68 0.38 7.43 -9.06
N ALA A 69 -0.21 6.34 -9.57
CA ALA A 69 0.07 5.00 -9.08
C ALA A 69 1.53 4.58 -9.27
N ARG A 70 2.12 4.88 -10.44
CA ARG A 70 3.54 4.60 -10.71
C ARG A 70 4.44 5.44 -9.78
N ALA A 71 4.17 6.73 -9.66
CA ALA A 71 4.92 7.63 -8.79
C ALA A 71 4.80 7.21 -7.31
N PHE A 72 3.61 6.82 -6.87
CA PHE A 72 3.37 6.30 -5.52
C PHE A 72 4.19 5.04 -5.26
N ASN A 73 4.15 4.04 -6.16
CA ASN A 73 4.92 2.81 -5.98
C ASN A 73 6.43 3.07 -5.94
N ALA A 74 6.93 3.96 -6.81
CA ALA A 74 8.34 4.35 -6.82
C ALA A 74 8.74 5.07 -5.53
N ALA A 75 7.94 6.05 -5.07
CA ALA A 75 8.18 6.77 -3.83
C ALA A 75 8.14 5.84 -2.61
N LYS A 76 7.14 4.95 -2.55
CA LYS A 76 7.00 3.94 -1.50
C LYS A 76 8.22 3.01 -1.44
N LEU A 77 8.70 2.54 -2.59
CA LEU A 77 9.91 1.70 -2.65
C LEU A 77 11.16 2.46 -2.22
N ALA A 78 11.32 3.72 -2.66
CA ALA A 78 12.45 4.56 -2.27
C ALA A 78 12.47 4.81 -0.76
N VAL A 79 11.32 5.14 -0.16
CA VAL A 79 11.20 5.31 1.29
C VAL A 79 11.51 4.00 2.02
N ALA A 80 10.98 2.87 1.56
CA ALA A 80 11.27 1.58 2.17
C ALA A 80 12.78 1.30 2.17
N LYS A 81 13.50 1.55 1.07
CA LYS A 81 14.96 1.39 1.01
C LYS A 81 15.70 2.23 2.05
N VAL A 82 15.23 3.45 2.32
CA VAL A 82 15.79 4.30 3.39
C VAL A 82 15.47 3.71 4.77
N TRP A 83 14.24 3.29 5.01
CA TRP A 83 13.83 2.68 6.28
C TRP A 83 14.60 1.39 6.59
N LEU A 84 14.90 0.58 5.56
CA LEU A 84 15.67 -0.66 5.72
C LEU A 84 17.08 -0.45 6.31
N GLN A 85 17.60 0.79 6.25
CA GLN A 85 18.90 1.17 6.80
C GLN A 85 18.80 1.90 8.14
N SER A 86 17.57 2.14 8.62
CA SER A 86 17.31 2.97 9.79
C SER A 86 17.27 2.15 11.08
N PRO A 87 17.79 2.67 12.21
CA PRO A 87 17.52 2.08 13.52
C PRO A 87 16.02 2.17 13.83
N GLY A 88 15.47 1.17 14.52
CA GLY A 88 14.03 1.10 14.81
C GLY A 88 13.18 0.48 13.69
N LEU A 89 13.83 -0.04 12.64
CA LEU A 89 13.17 -0.87 11.64
C LEU A 89 12.66 -2.18 12.25
N SER A 90 11.43 -2.53 11.95
CA SER A 90 10.90 -3.88 12.13
C SER A 90 10.05 -4.30 10.93
N THR A 91 9.85 -5.61 10.78
CA THR A 91 9.01 -6.17 9.72
C THR A 91 7.96 -7.10 10.30
N ARG A 92 6.81 -7.17 9.64
CA ARG A 92 5.74 -8.09 10.01
C ARG A 92 5.05 -8.65 8.77
N PHE A 93 4.88 -9.96 8.73
CA PHE A 93 4.04 -10.60 7.72
C PHE A 93 2.60 -10.69 8.22
N VAL A 94 1.65 -10.26 7.39
CA VAL A 94 0.21 -10.35 7.63
C VAL A 94 -0.39 -11.17 6.51
N LYS A 95 -0.86 -12.37 6.85
CA LYS A 95 -1.55 -13.25 5.90
C LYS A 95 -3.00 -12.77 5.79
N LEU A 96 -3.40 -12.37 4.58
CA LEU A 96 -4.80 -12.10 4.30
C LEU A 96 -5.40 -13.32 3.61
N ASP A 97 -6.18 -14.10 4.35
CA ASP A 97 -6.95 -15.18 3.76
C ASP A 97 -8.09 -14.60 2.93
N GLN A 98 -7.92 -14.67 1.62
CA GLN A 98 -8.86 -14.11 0.66
C GLN A 98 -9.13 -15.10 -0.45
N ALA A 99 -10.06 -16.04 -0.20
CA ALA A 99 -10.70 -16.90 -1.20
C ALA A 99 -9.74 -17.66 -2.13
N GLY A 100 -8.78 -18.39 -1.56
CA GLY A 100 -7.95 -19.36 -2.30
C GLY A 100 -6.64 -18.82 -2.89
N THR A 101 -6.36 -17.52 -2.81
CA THR A 101 -5.05 -16.95 -3.11
C THR A 101 -4.48 -16.31 -1.85
N GLN A 102 -3.44 -16.92 -1.26
CA GLN A 102 -2.72 -16.31 -0.14
C GLN A 102 -1.90 -15.13 -0.67
N THR A 103 -2.41 -13.92 -0.47
CA THR A 103 -1.60 -12.71 -0.59
C THR A 103 -1.01 -12.43 0.78
N ILE A 104 0.32 -12.40 0.86
CA ILE A 104 1.01 -12.08 2.10
C ILE A 104 1.38 -10.61 2.03
N HIS A 105 1.00 -9.87 3.07
CA HIS A 105 1.35 -8.47 3.22
C HIS A 105 2.60 -8.37 4.09
N LEU A 106 3.69 -7.87 3.51
CA LEU A 106 4.89 -7.49 4.22
C LEU A 106 4.76 -6.04 4.68
N GLN A 107 4.69 -5.86 5.99
CA GLN A 107 4.72 -4.55 6.61
C GLN A 107 6.14 -4.18 6.98
N VAL A 108 6.65 -3.12 6.38
CA VAL A 108 7.90 -2.46 6.77
C VAL A 108 7.51 -1.35 7.73
N ARG A 109 8.05 -1.40 8.94
CA ARG A 109 7.63 -0.55 10.06
C ARG A 109 8.83 0.21 10.58
N LEU A 110 8.71 1.52 10.72
CA LEU A 110 9.76 2.35 11.30
C LEU A 110 9.22 3.03 12.56
N GLU A 111 9.81 2.70 13.71
CA GLU A 111 9.56 3.39 14.97
C GLU A 111 10.63 4.46 15.19
N TYR A 112 10.25 5.73 15.18
CA TYR A 112 11.20 6.84 15.38
C TYR A 112 11.50 7.06 16.86
N VAL A 113 10.46 6.95 17.69
CA VAL A 113 10.47 7.01 19.16
C VAL A 113 9.27 6.21 19.66
N LEU A 114 9.24 5.88 20.96
CA LEU A 114 8.20 5.04 21.55
C LEU A 114 6.78 5.50 21.17
N GLY A 115 6.10 4.69 20.36
CA GLY A 115 4.72 4.92 19.91
C GLY A 115 4.55 5.80 18.67
N LEU A 116 5.63 6.37 18.11
CA LEU A 116 5.60 7.02 16.80
C LEU A 116 6.08 6.03 15.73
N LEU A 117 5.10 5.31 15.17
CA LEU A 117 5.31 4.23 14.21
C LEU A 117 4.65 4.56 12.87
N ASP A 118 5.45 4.56 11.81
CA ASP A 118 4.95 4.55 10.44
C ASP A 118 5.04 3.16 9.83
N VAL A 119 4.13 2.87 8.89
CA VAL A 119 4.04 1.55 8.24
C VAL A 119 3.87 1.70 6.73
N LEU A 120 4.66 0.95 5.98
CA LEU A 120 4.46 0.68 4.55
C LEU A 120 4.02 -0.76 4.37
N ASP A 121 3.02 -1.01 3.53
CA ASP A 121 2.36 -2.32 3.42
C ASP A 121 2.48 -2.88 1.99
N PHE A 122 3.36 -3.85 1.78
CA PHE A 122 3.61 -4.43 0.46
C PHE A 122 2.87 -5.75 0.29
N ALA A 123 2.03 -5.85 -0.74
CA ALA A 123 1.53 -7.15 -1.18
C ALA A 123 2.65 -7.90 -1.89
N VAL A 124 3.06 -9.04 -1.35
CA VAL A 124 4.12 -9.88 -1.92
C VAL A 124 3.59 -11.28 -2.26
N PRO A 125 4.11 -11.93 -3.32
CA PRO A 125 3.80 -13.33 -3.59
C PRO A 125 4.18 -14.22 -2.40
N ALA A 126 3.40 -15.28 -2.15
CA ALA A 126 3.65 -16.19 -1.04
C ALA A 126 5.06 -16.81 -1.08
N SER A 127 5.58 -17.11 -2.27
CA SER A 127 6.95 -17.61 -2.44
C SER A 127 8.01 -16.63 -1.96
N VAL A 128 7.86 -15.34 -2.28
CA VAL A 128 8.77 -14.27 -1.84
C VAL A 128 8.68 -14.09 -0.34
N ALA A 129 7.46 -14.05 0.23
CA ALA A 129 7.28 -13.95 1.66
C ALA A 129 7.96 -15.10 2.42
N THR A 130 7.80 -16.34 1.96
CA THR A 130 8.50 -17.50 2.55
C THR A 130 10.02 -17.36 2.47
N GLN A 131 10.57 -16.88 1.35
CA GLN A 131 12.02 -16.66 1.23
C GLN A 131 12.52 -15.58 2.18
N LEU A 132 11.75 -14.51 2.37
CA LEU A 132 12.08 -13.45 3.33
C LEU A 132 11.96 -13.94 4.79
N GLU A 133 10.88 -14.67 5.13
CA GLU A 133 10.67 -15.27 6.46
C GLU A 133 11.77 -16.28 6.83
N THR A 134 12.26 -17.04 5.86
CA THR A 134 13.30 -18.06 6.04
C THR A 134 14.73 -17.54 5.83
N HIS A 135 14.89 -16.23 5.64
CA HIS A 135 16.18 -15.57 5.37
C HIS A 135 16.93 -16.10 4.12
N GLN A 136 16.23 -16.75 3.19
CA GLN A 136 16.79 -17.18 1.90
C GLN A 136 16.99 -15.99 0.94
N LEU A 137 16.21 -14.92 1.15
CA LEU A 137 16.33 -13.65 0.46
C LEU A 137 16.41 -12.54 1.51
N ASP A 138 17.43 -11.69 1.42
CA ASP A 138 17.52 -10.50 2.26
C ASP A 138 16.52 -9.42 1.77
N LEU A 139 15.92 -8.70 2.71
CA LEU A 139 14.85 -7.75 2.40
C LEU A 139 15.33 -6.55 1.60
N LEU A 140 16.55 -6.07 1.87
CA LEU A 140 17.16 -4.99 1.09
C LEU A 140 17.50 -5.47 -0.32
N THR A 141 17.98 -6.71 -0.44
CA THR A 141 18.23 -7.37 -1.72
C THR A 141 16.95 -7.47 -2.55
N TRP A 142 15.85 -7.95 -1.96
CA TRP A 142 14.54 -8.01 -2.63
C TRP A 142 14.07 -6.61 -3.07
N ALA A 143 14.15 -5.62 -2.18
CA ALA A 143 13.72 -4.26 -2.47
C ALA A 143 14.53 -3.63 -3.62
N ASN A 144 15.80 -4.00 -3.77
CA ASN A 144 16.64 -3.54 -4.88
C ASN A 144 16.32 -4.20 -6.23
N GLN A 145 15.60 -5.33 -6.23
CA GLN A 145 15.17 -6.06 -7.44
C GLN A 145 13.76 -5.67 -7.93
N GLN A 146 13.04 -4.83 -7.17
CA GLN A 146 11.71 -4.31 -7.54
C GLN A 146 11.80 -3.12 -8.49
#